data_AF-A0A9E5P0I7-F1
#
_entry.id   AF-A0A9E5P0I7-F1
#
_cell.length_a   1.000
_cell.length_b   1.000
_cell.length_c   1.000
_cell.angle_alpha   90.00
_cell.angle_beta   90.00
_cell.angle_gamma   90.00
#
_symmetry.space_group_name_H-M   'P 1'
#
loop_
_entity.id
_entity.type
_entity.pdbx_description
1 polymer ?
#
loop_
_entity_poly.entity_id
_entity_poly.type
_entity_poly.pdbx_seq_one_letter_code
_entity_poly.pdbx_strand_id
1 'polypeptide(L)' 'MKVRAEAFLKEINGRRLFLDIVVRDEFEEIARGQNEQIIVSADRFLETVKQKEALARTREGA' A
#
# COMPACT_ATOMS: atom_id res chain seq x y z
N MET A 1 20.47 10.44 -8.82
CA MET A 1 20.37 8.99 -8.55
C MET A 1 18.99 8.52 -8.98
N LYS A 2 18.92 7.62 -9.96
CA LYS A 2 17.65 7.07 -10.48
C LYS A 2 17.46 5.66 -9.94
N VAL A 3 16.30 5.38 -9.39
CA VAL A 3 15.92 4.06 -8.86
C VAL A 3 14.76 3.52 -9.68
N ARG A 4 14.83 2.25 -10.06
CA ARG A 4 13.76 1.51 -10.74
C ARG A 4 13.23 0.44 -9.80
N ALA A 5 11.95 0.50 -9.52
CA ALA A 5 11.22 -0.57 -8.84
C ALA A 5 10.36 -1.31 -9.85
N GLU A 6 10.43 -2.63 -9.82
CA GLU A 6 9.61 -3.52 -10.64
C GLU A 6 8.77 -4.37 -9.71
N ALA A 7 7.48 -4.50 -10.04
CA ALA A 7 6.52 -5.28 -9.29
C ALA A 7 6.00 -6.42 -10.16
N PHE A 8 6.15 -7.65 -9.68
CA PHE A 8 5.61 -8.83 -10.32
C PHE A 8 4.40 -9.32 -9.53
N LEU A 9 3.22 -9.37 -10.18
CA LEU A 9 2.02 -9.92 -9.57
C LEU A 9 2.13 -11.44 -9.49
N LYS A 10 2.28 -11.97 -8.27
CA LYS A 10 2.46 -13.39 -8.01
C LYS A 10 1.14 -14.13 -7.86
N GLU A 11 0.18 -13.53 -7.16
CA GLU A 11 -1.10 -14.17 -6.84
C GLU A 11 -2.22 -13.12 -6.68
N ILE A 12 -3.43 -13.50 -7.11
CA ILE A 12 -4.66 -12.79 -6.79
C ILE A 12 -5.55 -13.72 -5.95
N ASN A 13 -5.89 -13.29 -4.74
CA ASN A 13 -6.81 -14.00 -3.86
C ASN A 13 -8.00 -13.08 -3.51
N GLY A 14 -9.08 -13.22 -4.29
CA GLY A 14 -10.26 -12.36 -4.18
C GLY A 14 -9.90 -10.90 -4.43
N ARG A 15 -9.82 -10.10 -3.36
CA ARG A 15 -9.47 -8.68 -3.42
C ARG A 15 -8.02 -8.39 -3.02
N ARG A 16 -7.24 -9.40 -2.64
CA ARG A 16 -5.84 -9.26 -2.23
C ARG A 16 -4.93 -9.58 -3.42
N LEU A 17 -3.93 -8.73 -3.62
CA LEU A 17 -2.86 -8.89 -4.59
C LEU A 17 -1.56 -9.12 -3.84
N PHE A 18 -0.82 -10.16 -4.21
CA PHE A 18 0.50 -10.43 -3.66
C PHE A 18 1.55 -10.16 -4.74
N LEU A 19 2.46 -9.23 -4.46
CA LEU A 19 3.49 -8.78 -5.40
C LEU A 19 4.88 -9.06 -4.86
N ASP A 20 5.76 -9.56 -5.71
CA ASP A 20 7.19 -9.57 -5.45
C ASP A 20 7.80 -8.30 -6.07
N ILE A 21 8.58 -7.56 -5.28
CA ILE A 21 9.18 -6.28 -5.66
C ILE A 21 10.69 -6.42 -5.73
N VAL A 22 11.29 -5.90 -6.81
CA VAL A 22 12.74 -5.76 -6.97
C VAL A 22 13.06 -4.30 -7.26
N VAL A 23 14.03 -3.75 -6.53
CA VAL A 23 14.47 -2.36 -6.64
C VAL A 23 15.94 -2.32 -7.03
N ARG A 24 16.27 -1.60 -8.09
CA ARG A 24 17.61 -1.45 -8.64
C ARG A 24 17.95 0.01 -8.89
N ASP A 25 19.23 0.34 -8.84
CA ASP A 25 19.75 1.59 -9.39
C ASP A 25 20.54 1.31 -10.69
N GLU A 26 21.44 2.22 -11.09
CA GLU A 26 22.24 2.09 -12.31
C GLU A 26 23.36 1.04 -12.20
N PHE A 27 23.66 0.58 -10.99
CA PHE A 27 24.76 -0.32 -10.71
C PHE A 27 24.27 -1.70 -10.26
N GLU A 28 23.32 -1.75 -9.33
CA GLU A 28 22.95 -3.00 -8.66
C GLU A 28 21.50 -3.07 -8.16
N GLU A 29 21.11 -4.26 -7.68
CA GLU A 29 19.90 -4.46 -6.89
C GLU A 29 20.16 -3.94 -5.47
N ILE A 30 19.35 -2.97 -5.04
CA ILE A 30 19.50 -2.35 -3.73
C ILE A 30 18.46 -2.85 -2.73
N ALA A 31 17.35 -3.43 -3.21
CA ALA A 31 16.36 -4.05 -2.35
C ALA A 31 15.50 -5.08 -3.09
N ARG A 32 14.98 -6.03 -2.31
CA ARG A 32 13.95 -6.99 -2.70
C ARG A 32 12.96 -7.15 -1.57
N GLY A 33 11.70 -7.37 -1.90
CA GLY A 33 10.68 -7.60 -0.88
C GLY A 33 9.37 -8.06 -1.46
N GLN A 34 8.36 -8.12 -0.59
CA GLN A 34 7.00 -8.45 -0.96
C GLN A 34 6.08 -7.31 -0.58
N ASN A 35 5.05 -7.08 -1.39
CA ASN A 35 4.01 -6.11 -1.13
C ASN A 35 2.64 -6.78 -1.27
N GLU A 36 1.80 -6.64 -0.27
CA GLU A 36 0.41 -7.05 -0.33
C GLU A 36 -0.47 -5.81 -0.50
N GLN A 37 -1.39 -5.85 -1.45
CA GLN A 37 -2.37 -4.79 -1.68
C GLN A 37 -3.78 -5.35 -1.58
N ILE A 38 -4.73 -4.53 -1.15
CA ILE A 38 -6.15 -4.88 -1.13
C ILE A 38 -6.97 -3.88 -1.95
N ILE A 39 -7.84 -4.40 -2.82
CA ILE A 39 -8.74 -3.60 -3.63
C ILE A 39 -9.95 -3.19 -2.78
N VAL A 40 -10.21 -1.88 -2.75
CA VAL A 40 -11.32 -1.26 -2.02
C VAL A 40 -12.04 -0.24 -2.91
N SER A 41 -13.31 0.04 -2.60
CA SER A 41 -14.01 1.21 -3.15
C SER A 41 -13.41 2.47 -2.53
N ALA A 42 -12.93 3.39 -3.37
CA ALA A 42 -12.30 4.63 -2.93
C ALA A 42 -13.26 5.47 -2.06
N ASP A 43 -14.50 5.68 -2.51
CA ASP A 43 -15.48 6.50 -1.81
C ASP A 43 -15.80 5.96 -0.41
N ARG A 44 -16.09 4.66 -0.30
CA ARG A 44 -16.38 4.01 0.99
C ARG A 44 -15.18 4.03 1.94
N PHE A 45 -13.97 3.88 1.39
CA PHE A 45 -12.74 3.94 2.18
C PHE A 45 -12.54 5.35 2.75
N LEU A 46 -12.68 6.39 1.92
CA LEU A 46 -12.54 7.78 2.35
C LEU A 46 -13.60 8.20 3.37
N GLU A 47 -14.84 7.73 3.21
CA GLU A 47 -15.89 7.95 4.22
C GLU A 47 -15.51 7.34 5.58
N THR A 48 -15.00 6.10 5.57
CA THR A 48 -14.53 5.43 6.79
C THR A 48 -13.37 6.16 7.46
N VAL A 49 -12.43 6.72 6.67
CA VAL A 49 -11.33 7.54 7.19
C VAL A 49 -11.86 8.78 7.90
N LYS A 50 -12.78 9.53 7.28
CA LYS A 50 -13.39 10.73 7.89
C LYS A 50 -14.07 10.42 9.22
N GLN A 51 -14.79 9.30 9.30
CA GLN A 51 -15.45 8.85 10.54
C GLN A 51 -14.41 8.57 11.64
N LYS A 52 -13.31 7.88 11.31
CA LYS A 52 -12.22 7.60 12.26
C LYS A 52 -11.54 8.86 12.76
N GLU A 53 -11.27 9.82 11.88
CA GLU A 53 -10.67 11.11 12.25
C GLU A 53 -11.60 11.93 13.16
N ALA A 54 -12.90 11.93 12.88
CA ALA A 54 -13.88 12.59 13.74
C ALA A 54 -13.88 11.98 15.14
N LEU A 55 -13.89 10.64 15.24
CA LEU A 55 -13.80 9.92 16.51
C LEU A 55 -12.51 10.21 17.27
N ALA A 56 -11.36 10.31 16.58
CA ALA A 56 -10.08 10.64 17.21
C ALA A 56 -10.11 12.03 17.85
N ARG A 57 -10.59 13.06 17.13
CA ARG A 57 -10.72 14.42 17.66
C ARG A 57 -11.66 14.51 18.87
N THR A 58 -12.76 13.76 18.88
CA THR A 58 -13.67 13.70 20.04
C THR A 58 -13.00 13.08 21.26
N ARG A 59 -12.06 12.15 21.07
CA ARG A 59 -11.32 11.51 22.17
C ARG A 59 -10.15 12.36 22.70
N GLU A 60 -9.59 13.24 21.89
CA GLU A 60 -8.50 14.14 22.28
C GLU A 60 -9.00 15.41 22.99
N GLY A 61 -10.27 15.78 22.79
CA GLY A 61 -10.92 16.92 23.45
C GLY A 61 -11.77 16.55 24.69
N ALA A 62 -11.74 15.30 25.13
CA ALA A 62 -12.42 14.77 26.32
C ALA A 62 -11.40 14.33 27.37
#